data_AF-A0A0F4QQQ0-F1
#
_entry.id   AF-A0A0F4QQQ0-F1
#
_cell.length_a   1.000
_cell.length_b   1.000
_cell.length_c   1.000
_cell.angle_alpha   90.00
_cell.angle_beta   90.00
_cell.angle_gamma   90.00
#
_symmetry.space_group_name_H-M   'P 1'
#
loop_
_entity.id
_entity.type
_entity.pdbx_description
1 polymer ?
#
loop_
_entity_poly.entity_id
_entity_poly.type
_entity_poly.pdbx_seq_one_letter_code
_entity_poly.pdbx_strand_id
1 'polypeptide(L)'
;MNAQKEEFKVFINKTLSEMTKHENALKEFVEETESEIEQFVSSAQEQIDAIATDVYESVTPEDEKVMDKDEGADDLQAIKKVIEMSSFKWTSIKRVMSKTGLERQAILKLARLSDDIVISMGKKSTDHIFRLE
;
A
#
# COMPACT_ATOMS: atom_id res chain seq x y z
N MET A 1 2.60 -30.60 59.94
CA MET A 1 2.84 -31.01 58.53
C MET A 1 1.58 -31.02 57.65
N ASN A 2 0.37 -31.23 58.19
CA ASN A 2 -0.87 -31.23 57.37
C ASN A 2 -1.42 -29.84 57.02
N ALA A 3 -1.33 -28.85 57.93
CA ALA A 3 -1.84 -27.49 57.68
C ALA A 3 -1.14 -26.78 56.51
N GLN A 4 0.19 -26.84 56.45
CA GLN A 4 0.97 -26.26 55.34
C GLN A 4 0.67 -26.89 53.98
N LYS A 5 0.30 -28.18 53.93
CA LYS A 5 -0.09 -28.85 52.69
C LYS A 5 -1.47 -28.38 52.20
N GLU A 6 -2.39 -28.12 53.10
CA GLU A 6 -3.72 -27.58 52.75
C GLU A 6 -3.63 -26.12 52.31
N GLU A 7 -2.84 -25.28 53.00
CA GLU A 7 -2.59 -23.90 52.57
C GLU A 7 -1.98 -23.84 51.17
N PHE A 8 -1.04 -24.74 50.86
CA PHE A 8 -0.42 -24.81 49.54
C PHE A 8 -1.40 -25.25 48.43
N LYS A 9 -2.32 -26.18 48.71
CA LYS A 9 -3.37 -26.56 47.76
C LYS A 9 -4.34 -25.39 47.49
N VAL A 10 -4.72 -24.66 48.54
CA VAL A 10 -5.59 -23.48 48.41
C VAL A 10 -4.91 -22.42 47.56
N PHE A 11 -3.61 -22.19 47.77
CA PHE A 11 -2.82 -21.28 46.94
C PHE A 11 -2.79 -21.71 45.47
N ILE A 12 -2.46 -22.97 45.17
CA ILE A 12 -2.44 -23.47 43.79
C ILE A 12 -3.80 -23.33 43.11
N ASN A 13 -4.89 -23.70 43.80
CA ASN A 13 -6.23 -23.59 43.23
C ASN A 13 -6.63 -22.13 42.96
N LYS A 14 -6.22 -21.20 43.84
CA LYS A 14 -6.44 -19.77 43.64
C LYS A 14 -5.66 -19.25 42.44
N THR A 15 -4.37 -19.58 42.33
CA THR A 15 -3.52 -19.17 41.20
C THR A 15 -4.02 -19.74 39.88
N LEU A 16 -4.44 -21.01 39.85
CA LEU A 16 -5.05 -21.61 38.66
C LEU A 16 -6.33 -20.89 38.27
N SER A 17 -7.21 -20.58 39.22
CA SER A 17 -8.43 -19.83 38.96
C SER A 17 -8.15 -18.43 38.40
N GLU A 18 -7.14 -17.74 38.92
CA GLU A 18 -6.72 -16.43 38.41
C GLU A 18 -6.14 -16.54 36.99
N MET A 19 -5.29 -17.54 36.72
CA MET A 19 -4.77 -17.79 35.36
C MET A 19 -5.89 -18.09 34.36
N THR A 20 -6.87 -18.92 34.71
CA THR A 20 -8.01 -19.21 33.83
C THR A 20 -8.86 -17.97 33.56
N LYS A 21 -9.03 -17.09 34.55
CA LYS A 21 -9.72 -15.81 34.34
C LYS A 21 -8.97 -14.90 33.37
N HIS A 22 -7.65 -14.83 33.50
CA HIS A 22 -6.82 -14.05 32.57
C HIS A 22 -6.81 -14.65 31.16
N GLU A 23 -6.80 -15.98 31.03
CA GLU A 23 -6.89 -16.65 29.73
C GLU A 23 -8.22 -16.36 29.03
N ASN A 24 -9.34 -16.41 29.76
CA ASN A 24 -10.65 -16.07 29.21
C ASN A 24 -10.75 -14.59 28.82
N ALA A 25 -10.25 -13.68 29.67
CA ALA A 25 -10.21 -12.25 29.34
C ALA A 25 -9.34 -11.96 28.10
N LEU A 26 -8.25 -12.70 27.91
CA LEU A 26 -7.41 -12.56 26.73
C LEU A 26 -8.12 -13.08 25.47
N LYS A 27 -8.87 -14.18 25.57
CA LYS A 27 -9.70 -14.68 24.47
C LYS A 27 -10.77 -13.68 24.06
N GLU A 28 -11.51 -13.15 25.03
CA GLU A 28 -12.53 -12.13 24.77
C GLU A 28 -11.92 -10.89 24.10
N PHE A 29 -10.76 -10.43 24.57
CA PHE A 29 -10.05 -9.30 23.96
C PHE A 29 -9.61 -9.58 22.52
N VAL A 30 -9.11 -10.79 22.25
CA VAL A 30 -8.72 -11.20 20.89
C VAL A 30 -9.94 -11.24 19.97
N GLU A 31 -11.05 -11.84 20.42
CA GLU A 31 -12.30 -11.91 19.65
C GLU A 31 -12.89 -10.51 19.36
N GLU A 32 -12.86 -9.60 20.34
CA GLU A 32 -13.24 -8.19 20.12
C GLU A 32 -12.33 -7.52 19.09
N THR A 33 -11.01 -7.69 19.23
CA THR A 33 -10.05 -7.06 18.31
C THR A 33 -10.18 -7.60 16.89
N GLU A 34 -10.40 -8.91 16.73
CA GLU A 34 -10.65 -9.53 15.42
C GLU A 34 -11.93 -8.98 14.78
N SER A 35 -13.01 -8.86 15.54
CA SER A 35 -14.26 -8.26 15.09
C SER A 35 -14.10 -6.80 14.68
N GLU A 36 -13.36 -5.99 15.45
CA GLU A 36 -13.06 -4.60 15.12
C GLU A 36 -12.23 -4.49 13.83
N ILE A 37 -11.24 -5.37 13.64
CA ILE A 37 -10.44 -5.42 12.42
C ILE A 37 -11.31 -5.78 11.22
N GLU A 38 -12.18 -6.78 11.33
CA GLU A 38 -13.10 -7.16 10.26
C GLU A 38 -14.03 -6.01 9.88
N GLN A 39 -14.61 -5.32 10.86
CA GLN A 39 -15.46 -4.14 10.61
C GLN A 39 -14.67 -3.01 9.94
N PHE A 40 -13.44 -2.75 10.39
CA PHE A 40 -12.59 -1.72 9.78
C PHE A 40 -12.23 -2.07 8.33
N VAL A 41 -11.87 -3.32 8.06
CA VAL A 41 -11.55 -3.80 6.70
C VAL A 41 -12.77 -3.70 5.80
N SER A 42 -13.96 -4.09 6.27
CA SER A 42 -15.21 -3.96 5.51
C SER A 42 -15.53 -2.50 5.19
N SER A 43 -15.40 -1.60 6.18
CA SER A 43 -15.64 -0.16 5.96
C SER A 43 -14.61 0.47 5.01
N ALA A 44 -13.35 0.09 5.12
CA ALA A 44 -12.31 0.55 4.19
C ALA A 44 -12.56 0.07 2.76
N GLN A 45 -13.04 -1.17 2.60
CA GLN A 45 -13.40 -1.73 1.30
C GLN A 45 -14.57 -0.95 0.66
N GLU A 46 -15.62 -0.65 1.42
CA GLU A 46 -16.75 0.17 0.96
C GLU A 46 -16.31 1.58 0.54
N GLN A 47 -15.39 2.21 1.29
CA GLN A 47 -14.83 3.52 0.92
C GLN A 47 -13.99 3.45 -0.37
N ILE A 48 -13.22 2.38 -0.56
CA ILE A 48 -12.44 2.16 -1.79
C ILE A 48 -13.38 1.98 -2.99
N ASP A 49 -14.46 1.21 -2.83
CA ASP A 49 -15.44 0.97 -3.89
C ASP A 49 -16.21 2.25 -4.25
N ALA A 50 -16.53 3.10 -3.26
CA ALA A 50 -17.12 4.42 -3.48
C ALA A 50 -16.18 5.35 -4.28
N ILE A 51 -14.89 5.41 -3.91
CA ILE A 51 -13.88 6.20 -4.64
C ILE A 51 -13.69 5.65 -6.07
N ALA A 52 -13.67 4.33 -6.25
CA ALA A 52 -13.52 3.71 -7.56
C ALA A 52 -14.71 4.02 -8.49
N THR A 53 -15.91 4.15 -7.92
CA THR A 53 -17.14 4.52 -8.66
C THR A 53 -17.11 6.00 -9.06
N ASP A 54 -16.73 6.91 -8.16
CA ASP A 54 -16.60 8.35 -8.45
C ASP A 54 -15.52 8.65 -9.50
N VAL A 55 -14.44 7.87 -9.53
CA VAL A 55 -13.39 7.98 -10.55
C VAL A 55 -13.86 7.46 -11.91
N TYR A 56 -14.82 6.53 -11.98
CA TYR A 56 -15.34 6.03 -13.25
C TYR A 56 -16.41 6.96 -13.86
N GLU A 57 -17.20 7.66 -13.05
CA GLU A 57 -18.20 8.64 -13.54
C GLU A 57 -17.59 9.98 -13.98
N SER A 58 -16.35 10.28 -13.57
CA SER A 58 -15.63 11.50 -13.98
C SER A 58 -14.80 11.36 -15.26
N VAL A 59 -14.80 10.19 -15.92
CA VAL A 59 -14.17 9.99 -17.23
C VAL A 59 -15.25 9.91 -18.31
N THR A 60 -15.87 11.05 -18.61
CA THR A 60 -16.49 11.25 -19.91
C THR A 60 -15.40 11.30 -20.98
N PRO A 61 -15.56 10.62 -22.13
CA PRO A 61 -14.65 10.74 -23.25
C PRO A 61 -14.93 12.06 -23.97
N GLU A 62 -14.44 13.18 -23.44
CA GLU A 62 -14.49 14.46 -24.16
C GLU A 62 -13.11 14.85 -24.68
N ASP A 63 -13.13 15.03 -26.01
CA ASP A 63 -12.17 15.74 -26.85
C ASP A 63 -10.81 15.09 -27.11
N GLU A 64 -10.78 14.35 -28.22
CA GLU A 64 -9.79 14.60 -29.26
C GLU A 64 -9.57 16.12 -29.43
N LYS A 65 -8.55 16.66 -28.77
CA LYS A 65 -7.94 17.93 -29.16
C LYS A 65 -6.51 17.69 -29.57
N VAL A 66 -6.36 17.72 -30.89
CA VAL A 66 -5.15 18.08 -31.61
C VAL A 66 -4.44 19.20 -30.87
N MET A 67 -3.28 18.91 -30.30
CA MET A 67 -2.26 19.92 -30.03
C MET A 67 -0.94 19.44 -30.60
N ASP A 68 -0.68 19.89 -31.82
CA ASP A 68 0.66 20.07 -32.36
C ASP A 68 1.40 21.11 -31.50
N LYS A 69 2.10 20.65 -30.45
CA LYS A 69 3.23 21.36 -29.83
C LYS A 69 4.21 20.33 -29.29
N ASP A 70 5.50 20.66 -29.37
CA ASP A 70 6.68 19.92 -28.89
C ASP A 70 6.68 19.58 -27.37
N GLU A 71 5.53 19.40 -26.71
CA GLU A 71 5.41 19.15 -25.27
C GLU A 71 5.89 17.74 -24.87
N GLY A 72 5.77 16.74 -25.77
CA GLY A 72 6.23 15.38 -25.47
C GLY A 72 7.75 15.26 -25.25
N ALA A 73 8.54 16.18 -25.81
CA ALA A 73 9.98 16.22 -25.59
C ALA A 73 10.32 16.75 -24.18
N ASP A 74 9.60 17.75 -23.70
CA ASP A 74 9.81 18.34 -22.37
C ASP A 74 9.37 17.38 -21.25
N ASP A 75 8.24 16.69 -21.46
CA ASP A 75 7.76 15.65 -20.55
C ASP A 75 8.73 14.46 -20.45
N LEU A 76 9.29 14.02 -21.58
CA LEU A 76 10.29 12.97 -21.60
C LEU A 76 11.57 13.40 -20.87
N GLN A 77 12.02 14.64 -21.05
CA GLN A 77 13.17 15.20 -20.32
C GLN A 77 12.89 15.28 -18.82
N ALA A 78 11.68 15.67 -18.42
CA ALA A 78 11.27 15.68 -17.02
C ALA A 78 11.32 14.26 -16.41
N ILE A 79 10.85 13.24 -17.13
CA ILE A 79 10.96 11.84 -16.72
C ILE A 79 12.42 11.44 -16.53
N LYS A 80 13.29 11.72 -17.51
CA LYS A 80 14.73 11.39 -17.44
C LYS A 80 15.40 12.06 -16.24
N LYS A 81 15.14 13.35 -16.03
CA LYS A 81 15.68 14.10 -14.89
C LYS A 81 15.25 13.51 -13.56
N VAL A 82 14.01 13.04 -13.41
CA VAL A 82 13.57 12.37 -12.18
C VAL A 82 14.27 11.03 -11.96
N ILE A 83 14.52 10.27 -13.03
CA ILE A 83 15.27 9.02 -12.95
C ILE A 83 16.73 9.29 -12.57
N GLU A 84 17.36 10.30 -13.16
CA GLU A 84 18.75 10.71 -12.90
C GLU A 84 18.96 11.24 -11.48
N MET A 85 18.02 12.03 -10.96
CA MET A 85 18.05 12.56 -9.59
C MET A 85 17.77 11.50 -8.50
N SER A 86 17.47 10.26 -8.90
CA SER A 86 17.23 9.18 -7.95
C SER A 86 18.55 8.68 -7.37
N SER A 87 18.63 8.59 -6.04
CA SER A 87 19.75 7.95 -5.35
C SER A 87 19.80 6.43 -5.52
N PHE A 88 18.78 5.84 -6.15
CA PHE A 88 18.65 4.41 -6.37
C PHE A 88 18.87 4.08 -7.84
N LYS A 89 19.47 2.91 -8.10
CA LYS A 89 19.68 2.39 -9.47
C LYS A 89 18.38 2.24 -10.29
N TRP A 90 17.26 2.05 -9.61
CA TRP A 90 15.94 1.94 -10.22
C TRP A 90 14.97 2.90 -9.56
N THR A 91 14.17 3.58 -10.36
CA THR A 91 13.19 4.58 -9.94
C THR A 91 11.79 4.04 -10.19
N SER A 92 10.90 4.07 -9.18
CA SER A 92 9.53 3.56 -9.34
C SER A 92 8.66 4.53 -10.13
N ILE A 93 7.67 3.98 -10.85
CA ILE A 93 6.69 4.78 -11.57
C ILE A 93 5.93 5.75 -10.68
N LYS A 94 5.61 5.35 -9.44
CA LYS A 94 4.99 6.24 -8.44
C LYS A 94 5.84 7.48 -8.17
N ARG A 95 7.17 7.34 -8.10
CA ARG A 95 8.09 8.47 -7.88
C ARG A 95 8.15 9.38 -9.10
N VAL A 96 8.12 8.82 -10.31
CA VAL A 96 8.07 9.60 -11.55
C VAL A 96 6.76 10.40 -11.60
N MET A 97 5.60 9.74 -11.43
CA MET A 97 4.28 10.38 -11.36
C MET A 97 4.23 11.53 -10.34
N SER A 98 4.72 11.28 -9.12
CA SER A 98 4.70 12.30 -8.06
C SER A 98 5.58 13.52 -8.35
N LYS A 99 6.60 13.39 -9.21
CA LYS A 99 7.56 14.48 -9.50
C LYS A 99 7.28 15.19 -10.81
N THR A 100 6.73 14.50 -11.80
CA THR A 100 6.37 15.08 -13.09
C THR A 100 4.91 15.51 -13.16
N GLY A 101 4.05 14.99 -12.27
CA GLY A 101 2.60 15.20 -12.35
C GLY A 101 1.93 14.42 -13.49
N LEU A 102 2.70 13.65 -14.26
CA LEU A 102 2.20 12.91 -15.41
C LEU A 102 1.46 11.64 -14.96
N GLU A 103 0.45 11.28 -15.74
CA GLU A 103 -0.26 10.03 -15.53
C GLU A 103 0.59 8.80 -15.88
N ARG A 104 0.24 7.68 -15.24
CA ARG A 104 0.91 6.39 -15.42
C ARG A 104 1.05 6.01 -16.90
N GLN A 105 -0.03 6.13 -17.68
CA GLN A 105 -0.04 5.71 -19.08
C GLN A 105 0.84 6.61 -19.95
N ALA A 106 0.83 7.93 -19.70
CA ALA A 106 1.69 8.89 -20.39
C ALA A 106 3.17 8.59 -20.15
N ILE A 107 3.56 8.33 -18.89
CA ILE A 107 4.94 7.97 -18.55
C ILE A 107 5.37 6.68 -19.25
N LEU A 108 4.53 5.63 -19.25
CA LEU A 108 4.85 4.37 -19.91
C LEU A 108 4.96 4.53 -21.43
N LYS A 109 4.09 5.34 -22.04
CA LYS A 109 4.13 5.63 -23.47
C LYS A 109 5.43 6.36 -23.83
N LEU A 110 5.77 7.44 -23.13
CA LEU A 110 6.98 8.22 -23.37
C LEU A 110 8.25 7.42 -23.09
N ALA A 111 8.29 6.66 -21.99
CA ALA A 111 9.43 5.81 -21.66
C ALA A 111 9.68 4.72 -22.70
N ARG A 112 8.63 4.13 -23.29
CA ARG A 112 8.75 3.12 -24.37
C ARG A 112 9.24 3.69 -25.70
N LEU A 113 9.06 4.99 -25.91
CA LEU A 113 9.55 5.70 -27.09
C LEU A 113 11.01 6.16 -26.93
N SER A 114 11.59 5.97 -25.74
CA SER A 114 12.93 6.42 -25.41
C SER A 114 13.89 5.25 -25.36
N ASP A 115 14.89 5.24 -26.23
CA ASP A 115 15.87 4.14 -26.33
C ASP A 115 16.78 4.03 -25.09
N ASP A 116 16.94 5.12 -24.34
CA ASP A 116 17.80 5.24 -23.16
C ASP A 116 17.07 4.96 -21.83
N ILE A 117 15.77 4.67 -21.84
CA ILE A 117 15.02 4.30 -20.64
C ILE A 117 14.76 2.81 -20.61
N VAL A 118 15.42 2.11 -19.69
CA VAL A 118 15.15 0.70 -19.45
C VAL A 118 13.97 0.55 -18.50
N ILE A 119 12.94 -0.16 -18.96
CA ILE A 119 11.72 -0.46 -18.19
C ILE A 119 11.80 -1.90 -17.65
N SER A 120 11.50 -2.08 -16.37
CA SER A 120 11.40 -3.40 -15.73
C SER A 120 10.24 -3.42 -14.72
N MET A 121 9.94 -4.61 -14.19
CA MET A 121 9.01 -4.79 -13.07
C MET A 121 9.75 -4.91 -11.74
N GLY A 122 9.28 -4.22 -10.72
CA GLY A 122 9.81 -4.29 -9.36
C GLY A 122 9.46 -5.62 -8.69
N LYS A 123 10.48 -6.36 -8.24
CA LYS A 123 10.32 -7.68 -7.59
C LYS A 123 9.39 -7.67 -6.37
N LYS A 124 9.34 -6.56 -5.62
CA LYS A 124 8.54 -6.43 -4.39
C LYS A 124 7.25 -5.63 -4.58
N SER A 125 7.26 -4.63 -5.46
CA SER A 125 6.13 -3.70 -5.64
C SER A 125 5.17 -4.11 -6.75
N THR A 126 5.51 -5.13 -7.54
CA THR A 126 4.77 -5.56 -8.74
C THR A 126 4.43 -4.42 -9.69
N ASP A 127 5.27 -3.38 -9.70
CA ASP A 127 5.02 -2.14 -10.44
C ASP A 127 6.20 -1.79 -11.33
N HIS A 128 5.98 -0.90 -12.30
CA HIS A 128 7.03 -0.53 -13.25
C HIS A 128 8.13 0.30 -12.57
N ILE A 129 9.36 -0.03 -12.93
CA ILE A 129 10.57 0.66 -12.49
C ILE A 129 11.42 1.03 -13.70
N PHE A 130 12.14 2.14 -13.59
CA PHE A 130 12.89 2.76 -14.68
C PHE A 130 14.34 2.98 -14.27
N ARG A 131 15.26 2.89 -15.23
CA ARG A 131 16.63 3.39 -15.12
C ARG A 131 17.05 3.98 -16.47
N LEU A 132 18.07 4.83 -16.43
CA LEU A 132 18.77 5.25 -17.65
C LEU A 132 19.83 4.21 -18.00
N GLU A 133 20.03 3.96 -19.29
CA GLU A 133 21.13 3.14 -19.82
C GLU A 133 22.44 3.93 -19.93
#